data_AF-A0A7S0XDA6-F1
#
_entry.id   AF-A0A7S0XDA6-F1
#
_cell.length_a   1.000
_cell.length_b   1.000
_cell.length_c   1.000
_cell.angle_alpha   90.00
_cell.angle_beta   90.00
_cell.angle_gamma   90.00
#
_symmetry.space_group_name_H-M   'P 1'
#
loop_
_entity.id
_entity.type
_entity.pdbx_description
1 polymer ?
#
loop_
_entity_poly.entity_id
_entity_poly.type
_entity_poly.pdbx_seq_one_letter_code
_entity_poly.pdbx_strand_id
1 'polypeptide(L)'
;AHAESASVQEAACGALRNLSSNDENSTRAGAAGAVEAVASAMRAHAESAGVQEAACRALRNLTHNDAENRTRAGTAGAVEAVAAAMRAHTGSAGVQVAACFA
;
A
#
# COMPACT_ATOMS: atom_id res chain seq x y z
N ALA A 1 -18.42 -3.85 -7.51
CA ALA A 1 -17.54 -3.12 -8.44
C ALA A 1 -16.94 -1.88 -7.77
N HIS A 2 -16.16 -2.06 -6.68
CA HIS A 2 -15.50 -0.95 -5.97
C HIS A 2 -13.99 -0.88 -6.23
N ALA A 3 -13.44 -1.89 -6.93
CA ALA A 3 -12.05 -1.97 -7.32
C ALA A 3 -11.66 -0.84 -8.30
N GLU A 4 -12.61 -0.24 -9.02
CA GLU A 4 -12.38 0.82 -10.01
C GLU A 4 -12.57 2.24 -9.44
N SER A 5 -13.03 2.38 -8.20
CA SER A 5 -13.21 3.71 -7.59
C SER A 5 -11.96 4.11 -6.81
N ALA A 6 -11.20 5.08 -7.34
CA ALA A 6 -9.99 5.57 -6.70
C ALA A 6 -10.24 6.07 -5.26
N SER A 7 -11.33 6.81 -5.02
CA SER A 7 -11.66 7.31 -3.67
C SER A 7 -11.98 6.19 -2.68
N VAL A 8 -12.64 5.12 -3.13
CA VAL A 8 -12.89 3.95 -2.27
C VAL A 8 -11.59 3.19 -2.00
N GLN A 9 -10.72 3.03 -3.00
CA GLN A 9 -9.43 2.37 -2.81
C GLN A 9 -8.50 3.18 -1.89
N GLU A 10 -8.50 4.50 -2.00
CA GLU A 10 -7.78 5.39 -1.10
C GLU A 10 -8.27 5.23 0.34
N ALA A 11 -9.59 5.27 0.55
CA ALA A 11 -10.20 5.07 1.86
C ALA A 11 -9.90 3.67 2.43
N ALA A 12 -9.92 2.63 1.59
CA ALA A 12 -9.59 1.26 1.98
C ALA A 12 -8.12 1.14 2.41
N CYS A 13 -7.17 1.70 1.65
CA CYS A 13 -5.77 1.75 2.04
C CYS A 13 -5.56 2.54 3.33
N GLY A 14 -6.28 3.66 3.49
CA GLY A 14 -6.29 4.45 4.72
C GLY A 14 -6.79 3.66 5.93
N ALA A 15 -7.84 2.86 5.76
CA ALA A 15 -8.36 1.98 6.80
C ALA A 15 -7.35 0.89 7.17
N LEU A 16 -6.73 0.22 6.18
CA LEU A 16 -5.69 -0.79 6.41
C LEU A 16 -4.47 -0.20 7.13
N ARG A 17 -4.04 1.01 6.77
CA ARG A 17 -2.97 1.74 7.48
C ARG A 17 -3.29 1.89 8.96
N ASN A 18 -4.52 2.32 9.28
CA ASN A 18 -4.94 2.54 10.67
C ASN A 18 -5.08 1.23 11.45
N LEU A 19 -5.67 0.20 10.85
CA LEU A 19 -5.88 -1.09 11.51
C LEU A 19 -4.55 -1.82 11.75
N SER A 20 -3.59 -1.70 10.83
CA SER A 20 -2.28 -2.37 10.88
C SER A 20 -1.24 -1.58 11.67
N SER A 21 -1.64 -0.66 12.56
CA SER A 21 -0.71 0.16 13.36
C SER A 21 -0.05 -0.61 14.52
N ASN A 22 -0.39 -1.88 14.70
CA ASN A 22 0.23 -2.78 15.67
C ASN A 22 0.50 -4.15 15.02
N ASP A 23 1.47 -4.87 15.59
CA ASP A 23 2.03 -6.08 15.00
C ASP A 23 1.03 -7.24 14.87
N GLU A 24 0.11 -7.40 15.83
CA GLU A 24 -0.90 -8.46 15.76
C GLU A 24 -1.86 -8.22 14.59
N ASN A 25 -2.34 -6.99 14.46
CA ASN A 25 -3.26 -6.65 13.38
C ASN A 25 -2.59 -6.65 12.02
N SER A 26 -1.32 -6.23 11.91
CA SER A 26 -0.58 -6.30 10.64
C SER A 26 -0.39 -7.75 10.19
N THR A 27 -0.04 -8.66 11.11
CA THR A 27 0.04 -10.10 10.85
C THR A 27 -1.30 -10.65 10.35
N ARG A 28 -2.39 -10.34 11.05
CA ARG A 28 -3.74 -10.81 10.69
C ARG A 28 -4.23 -10.24 9.36
N ALA A 29 -3.96 -8.97 9.09
CA ALA A 29 -4.30 -8.33 7.83
C ALA A 29 -3.52 -8.95 6.67
N GLY A 30 -2.22 -9.19 6.90
CA GLY A 30 -1.35 -9.96 6.01
C GLY A 30 -1.95 -11.30 5.65
N ALA A 31 -2.24 -12.13 6.64
CA ALA A 31 -2.89 -13.43 6.49
C ALA A 31 -4.20 -13.38 5.70
N ALA A 32 -4.96 -12.29 5.84
CA ALA A 32 -6.20 -12.03 5.11
C ALA A 32 -6.02 -11.52 3.66
N GLY A 33 -4.79 -11.35 3.18
CA GLY A 33 -4.49 -10.92 1.81
C GLY A 33 -4.40 -9.40 1.62
N ALA A 34 -4.24 -8.63 2.71
CA ALA A 34 -4.22 -7.16 2.63
C ALA A 34 -3.02 -6.64 1.83
N VAL A 35 -1.86 -7.30 1.89
CA VAL A 35 -0.65 -6.88 1.18
C VAL A 35 -0.86 -6.96 -0.34
N GLU A 36 -1.41 -8.07 -0.80
CA GLU A 36 -1.74 -8.33 -2.20
C GLU A 36 -2.81 -7.37 -2.70
N ALA A 37 -3.83 -7.09 -1.87
CA ALA A 37 -4.88 -6.14 -2.18
C ALA A 37 -4.33 -4.71 -2.35
N VAL A 38 -3.43 -4.27 -1.46
CA VAL A 38 -2.79 -2.94 -1.54
C VAL A 38 -1.92 -2.84 -2.80
N ALA A 39 -1.09 -3.85 -3.10
CA ALA A 39 -0.28 -3.86 -4.31
C ALA A 39 -1.14 -3.85 -5.59
N SER A 40 -2.28 -4.55 -5.57
CA SER A 40 -3.24 -4.51 -6.67
C SER A 40 -3.90 -3.14 -6.83
N ALA A 41 -4.28 -2.49 -5.73
CA ALA A 41 -4.85 -1.15 -5.75
C ALA A 41 -3.87 -0.12 -6.33
N MET A 42 -2.59 -0.20 -5.95
CA MET A 42 -1.53 0.65 -6.53
C MET A 42 -1.44 0.50 -8.05
N ARG A 43 -1.49 -0.74 -8.56
CA ARG A 43 -1.43 -0.99 -10.01
C ARG A 43 -2.69 -0.52 -10.73
N ALA A 44 -3.86 -0.77 -10.17
CA ALA A 44 -5.14 -0.39 -10.77
C ALA A 44 -5.36 1.14 -10.79
N HIS A 45 -4.77 1.87 -9.83
CA HIS A 45 -4.94 3.31 -9.67
C HIS A 45 -3.61 4.06 -9.72
N ALA A 46 -2.75 3.69 -10.68
CA ALA A 46 -1.41 4.24 -10.84
C ALA A 46 -1.39 5.78 -10.95
N GLU A 47 -2.41 6.37 -11.54
CA GLU A 47 -2.53 7.82 -11.75
C GLU A 47 -3.11 8.58 -10.55
N SER A 48 -3.67 7.88 -9.54
CA SER A 48 -4.23 8.54 -8.36
C SER A 48 -3.19 8.71 -7.27
N ALA A 49 -2.69 9.94 -7.11
CA ALA A 49 -1.73 10.28 -6.05
C ALA A 49 -2.24 9.91 -4.65
N GLY A 50 -3.54 10.11 -4.38
CA GLY A 50 -4.16 9.75 -3.10
C GLY A 50 -4.10 8.26 -2.81
N VAL A 51 -4.44 7.41 -3.80
CA VAL A 51 -4.32 5.95 -3.66
C VAL A 51 -2.87 5.54 -3.47
N GLN A 52 -1.94 6.07 -4.26
CA GLN A 52 -0.52 5.74 -4.14
C GLN A 52 0.03 6.10 -2.75
N GLU A 53 -0.26 7.30 -2.26
CA GLU A 53 0.19 7.75 -0.94
C GLU A 53 -0.40 6.88 0.18
N ALA A 54 -1.72 6.63 0.16
CA ALA A 54 -2.38 5.82 1.16
C ALA A 54 -1.88 4.36 1.15
N ALA A 55 -1.67 3.80 -0.05
CA ALA A 55 -1.15 2.45 -0.24
C ALA A 55 0.29 2.30 0.26
N CYS A 56 1.20 3.22 -0.07
CA CYS A 56 2.57 3.21 0.45
C CYS A 56 2.59 3.24 1.99
N ARG A 57 1.76 4.09 2.61
CA ARG A 57 1.65 4.14 4.08
C ARG A 57 1.06 2.85 4.67
N ALA A 58 0.13 2.20 3.98
CA ALA A 58 -0.42 0.92 4.40
C ALA A 58 0.63 -0.20 4.31
N LEU A 59 1.39 -0.27 3.19
CA LEU A 59 2.48 -1.23 3.00
C LEU A 59 3.52 -1.10 4.11
N ARG A 60 3.99 0.12 4.40
CA ARG A 60 4.91 0.39 5.51
C ARG A 60 4.45 -0.28 6.81
N ASN A 61 3.19 -0.08 7.18
CA ASN A 61 2.66 -0.60 8.44
C ASN A 61 2.51 -2.12 8.41
N LEU A 62 2.08 -2.69 7.28
CA LEU A 62 1.94 -4.13 7.10
C LEU A 62 3.30 -4.85 7.15
N THR A 63 4.38 -4.22 6.70
CA THR A 63 5.71 -4.84 6.55
C THR A 63 6.69 -4.53 7.69
N HIS A 64 6.42 -3.50 8.52
CA HIS A 64 7.39 -2.93 9.46
C HIS A 64 8.07 -3.97 10.37
N ASN A 65 7.30 -4.83 11.03
CA ASN A 65 7.80 -5.84 11.96
C ASN A 65 7.36 -7.27 11.61
N ASP A 66 6.99 -7.50 10.36
CA ASP A 66 6.45 -8.79 9.90
C ASP A 66 7.23 -9.31 8.69
N ALA A 67 8.01 -10.36 8.92
CA ALA A 67 8.84 -10.97 7.88
C ALA A 67 8.01 -11.67 6.80
N GLU A 68 6.88 -12.26 7.17
CA GLU A 68 6.02 -12.96 6.23
C GLU A 68 5.33 -11.94 5.30
N ASN A 69 4.85 -10.83 5.84
CA ASN A 69 4.30 -9.74 5.05
C ASN A 69 5.33 -9.09 4.12
N ARG A 70 6.60 -8.99 4.53
CA ARG A 70 7.67 -8.57 3.61
C ARG A 70 7.85 -9.54 2.46
N THR A 71 7.83 -10.85 2.72
CA THR A 71 7.88 -11.87 1.67
C THR A 71 6.67 -11.75 0.74
N ARG A 72 5.45 -11.66 1.30
CA ARG A 72 4.20 -11.46 0.53
C ARG A 72 4.27 -10.19 -0.33
N ALA A 73 4.78 -9.09 0.21
CA ALA A 73 4.93 -7.83 -0.50
C ALA A 73 5.88 -7.96 -1.70
N GLY A 74 7.02 -8.63 -1.51
CA GLY A 74 7.95 -8.94 -2.60
C GLY A 74 7.28 -9.81 -3.69
N THR A 75 6.59 -10.87 -3.30
CA THR A 75 5.88 -11.76 -4.24
C THR A 75 4.73 -11.06 -4.97
N ALA A 76 4.04 -10.13 -4.31
CA ALA A 76 2.93 -9.36 -4.88
C ALA A 76 3.39 -8.22 -5.81
N GLY A 77 4.71 -8.00 -5.96
CA GLY A 77 5.28 -6.93 -6.77
C GLY A 77 5.13 -5.53 -6.16
N ALA A 78 5.09 -5.44 -4.82
CA ALA A 78 4.93 -4.17 -4.12
C ALA A 78 6.15 -3.25 -4.33
N VAL A 79 7.35 -3.82 -4.46
CA VAL A 79 8.59 -3.05 -4.70
C VAL A 79 8.50 -2.31 -6.04
N GLU A 80 8.09 -3.00 -7.09
CA GLU A 80 7.90 -2.43 -8.43
C GLU A 80 6.77 -1.38 -8.42
N ALA A 81 5.69 -1.65 -7.69
CA ALA A 81 4.57 -0.73 -7.56
C ALA A 81 4.98 0.58 -6.87
N VAL A 82 5.72 0.51 -5.76
CA VAL A 82 6.24 1.69 -5.05
C VAL A 82 7.21 2.47 -5.93
N ALA A 83 8.14 1.80 -6.61
CA ALA A 83 9.06 2.46 -7.53
C ALA A 83 8.34 3.14 -8.71
N ALA A 84 7.29 2.51 -9.25
CA ALA A 84 6.46 3.11 -10.29
C ALA A 84 5.69 4.34 -9.76
N ALA A 85 5.15 4.28 -8.55
CA ALA A 85 4.47 5.40 -7.91
C ALA A 85 5.40 6.61 -7.76
N MET A 86 6.65 6.40 -7.30
CA MET A 86 7.65 7.47 -7.19
C MET A 86 7.95 8.12 -8.54
N ARG A 87 8.01 7.34 -9.63
CA ARG A 87 8.27 7.87 -10.98
C ARG A 87 7.06 8.60 -11.57
N ALA A 88 5.85 8.09 -11.33
CA ALA A 88 4.62 8.68 -11.85
C ALA A 88 4.24 9.99 -11.13
N HIS A 89 4.58 10.11 -9.84
CA HIS A 89 4.15 11.21 -8.97
C HIS A 89 5.31 12.06 -8.46
N THR A 90 6.23 12.45 -9.33
CA THR A 90 7.41 13.26 -8.95
C THR A 90 7.07 14.60 -8.31
N GLY A 91 5.93 15.19 -8.69
CA GLY A 91 5.42 16.45 -8.11
C GLY A 91 4.65 16.29 -6.80
N SER A 92 4.32 15.06 -6.38
CA SER A 92 3.56 14.81 -5.14
C SER A 92 4.49 14.49 -3.99
N ALA A 93 4.80 15.49 -3.17
CA ALA A 93 5.61 15.30 -1.96
C ALA A 93 5.03 14.22 -1.04
N GLY A 94 3.69 14.12 -0.94
CA GLY A 94 3.00 13.10 -0.15
C GLY A 94 3.33 11.68 -0.62
N VAL A 95 3.25 11.42 -1.93
CA VAL A 95 3.59 10.11 -2.52
C VAL A 95 5.09 9.82 -2.34
N GLN A 96 5.97 10.79 -2.61
CA GLN A 96 7.41 10.59 -2.47
C GLN A 96 7.80 10.23 -1.03
N VAL A 97 7.32 10.99 -0.05
CA VAL A 97 7.60 10.73 1.37
C VAL A 97 7.04 9.38 1.79
N ALA A 98 5.78 9.08 1.44
CA ALA A 98 5.17 7.80 1.79
C ALA A 98 5.92 6.61 1.18
N ALA A 99 6.31 6.72 -0.09
CA ALA A 99 7.05 5.68 -0.80
C ALA A 99 8.45 5.45 -0.21
N CYS A 100 9.16 6.50 0.23
CA CYS A 100 10.47 6.35 0.89
C CYS A 100 10.42 5.54 2.19
N PHE A 101 9.26 5.46 2.84
CA PHE A 101 9.08 4.70 4.08
C PHE A 101 8.33 3.38 3.90
N ALA A 102 7.86 3.06 2.68
CA ALA A 102 7.12 1.84 2.37
C ALA A 102 8.05 0.63 2.28
#